data_AF-A0A1Y2IRK6-F1
#
_entry.id   AF-A0A1Y2IRK6-F1
#
_cell.length_a   1.000
_cell.length_b   1.000
_cell.length_c   1.000
_cell.angle_alpha   90.00
_cell.angle_beta   90.00
_cell.angle_gamma   90.00
#
_symmetry.space_group_name_H-M   'P 1'
#
loop_
_entity.id
_entity.type
_entity.pdbx_description
1 polymer ?
#
loop_
_entity_poly.entity_id
_entity_poly.type
_entity_poly.pdbx_seq_one_letter_code
_entity_poly.pdbx_strand_id
1 'polypeptide(L)'
;MTVPSINLHTITKEEAQRLESLEHKFLGYTPPSGSLAAQAQAAVARRCAQPVTKELAAFLYSEEHRTLGYGPPPDNIAVIAQSLADQNAMGGGTRTLADVGV
;
A
#
# COMPACT_ATOMS: atom_id res chain seq x y z
N MET A 1 -10.48 11.12 -20.51
CA MET A 1 -9.50 11.31 -19.41
C MET A 1 -9.71 10.19 -18.42
N THR A 2 -8.89 9.14 -18.47
CA THR A 2 -8.95 8.03 -17.51
C THR A 2 -8.28 8.49 -16.23
N VAL A 3 -9.06 8.72 -15.17
CA VAL A 3 -8.47 8.87 -13.83
C VAL A 3 -7.75 7.56 -13.51
N PRO A 4 -6.45 7.56 -13.18
CA PRO A 4 -5.79 6.35 -12.71
C PRO A 4 -6.54 5.90 -11.46
N SER A 5 -7.15 4.72 -11.53
CA SER A 5 -7.78 4.08 -10.37
C SER A 5 -6.66 3.68 -9.41
N ILE A 6 -6.34 4.57 -8.47
CA ILE A 6 -5.42 4.32 -7.38
C ILE A 6 -6.14 3.48 -6.33
N ASN A 7 -5.56 2.32 -6.00
CA ASN A 7 -6.02 1.52 -4.89
C ASN A 7 -5.31 1.97 -3.61
N LEU A 8 -6.06 2.64 -2.74
CA LEU A 8 -5.58 3.10 -1.44
C LEU A 8 -5.12 1.95 -0.53
N HIS A 9 -5.60 0.74 -0.81
CA HIS A 9 -5.21 -0.46 -0.09
C HIS A 9 -3.83 -0.98 -0.47
N THR A 10 -3.38 -0.74 -1.71
CA THR A 10 -2.16 -1.31 -2.26
C THR A 10 -1.12 -0.26 -2.62
N ILE A 11 -1.41 1.02 -2.36
CA ILE A 11 -0.47 2.12 -2.53
C ILE A 11 0.75 1.96 -1.61
N THR A 12 1.93 2.27 -2.15
CA THR A 12 3.22 2.30 -1.43
C THR A 12 3.43 3.63 -0.73
N LYS A 13 4.40 3.65 0.20
CA LYS A 13 4.86 4.88 0.85
C LYS A 13 5.38 5.92 -0.15
N GLU A 14 6.05 5.47 -1.21
CA GLU A 14 6.57 6.35 -2.26
C GLU A 14 5.45 6.95 -3.10
N GLU A 15 4.48 6.13 -3.53
CA GLU A 15 3.34 6.60 -4.32
C GLU A 15 2.43 7.52 -3.50
N ALA A 16 2.24 7.23 -2.21
CA ALA A 16 1.49 8.11 -1.31
C ALA A 16 2.18 9.48 -1.12
N GLN A 17 3.51 9.51 -1.01
CA GLN A 17 4.28 10.77 -0.97
C GLN A 17 4.24 11.52 -2.31
N ARG A 18 4.30 10.78 -3.43
CA ARG A 18 4.16 11.38 -4.76
C ARG A 18 2.79 12.01 -4.92
N LEU A 19 1.74 11.34 -4.48
CA LEU A 19 0.36 11.85 -4.50
C LEU A 19 0.24 13.11 -3.64
N GLU A 20 0.81 13.13 -2.43
CA GLU A 20 0.87 14.33 -1.59
C GLU A 20 1.59 15.48 -2.30
N SER A 21 2.74 15.21 -2.92
CA SER A 21 3.51 16.20 -3.66
C SER A 21 2.74 16.77 -4.86
N LEU A 22 1.96 15.93 -5.55
CA LEU A 22 1.12 16.36 -6.67
C LEU A 22 -0.06 17.21 -6.18
N GLU A 23 -0.75 16.79 -5.12
CA GLU A 23 -1.82 17.59 -4.52
C GLU A 23 -1.31 18.92 -3.97
N HIS A 24 -0.18 18.91 -3.29
CA HIS A 24 0.46 20.13 -2.78
C HIS A 24 0.81 21.09 -3.91
N LYS A 25 1.37 20.60 -5.02
CA LYS A 25 1.66 21.42 -6.21
C LYS A 25 0.40 21.96 -6.86
N PHE A 26 -0.70 21.20 -6.83
CA PHE A 26 -1.96 21.59 -7.44
C PHE A 26 -2.72 22.62 -6.59
N LEU A 27 -2.74 22.44 -5.27
CA LEU A 27 -3.43 23.31 -4.31
C LEU A 27 -2.60 24.53 -3.90
N GLY A 28 -1.27 24.43 -3.95
CA GLY A 28 -0.34 25.47 -3.50
C GLY A 28 -0.20 25.56 -1.98
N TYR A 29 -0.74 24.60 -1.24
CA TYR A 29 -0.64 24.49 0.21
C TYR A 29 -0.66 23.02 0.65
N THR A 30 -0.28 22.76 1.89
CA THR A 30 -0.22 21.40 2.46
C THR A 30 -1.59 20.73 2.38
N PRO A 31 -1.71 19.55 1.75
CA PRO A 31 -3.00 18.89 1.59
C PRO A 31 -3.64 18.63 2.96
N PRO A 32 -4.94 18.97 3.15
CA PRO A 32 -5.63 18.79 4.42
C PRO A 32 -5.74 17.31 4.79
N SER A 33 -5.91 17.00 6.08
CA SER A 33 -5.95 15.62 6.61
C SER A 33 -7.08 14.72 6.06
N GLY A 34 -7.99 15.26 5.24
CA GLY A 34 -9.05 14.52 4.55
C GLY A 34 -8.78 14.26 3.06
N SER A 35 -7.68 14.78 2.51
CA SER A 35 -7.29 14.59 1.10
C SER A 35 -7.00 13.13 0.74
N LEU A 36 -7.03 12.82 -0.57
CA LEU A 36 -6.72 11.47 -1.07
C LEU A 36 -5.29 11.06 -0.69
N ALA A 37 -4.33 11.98 -0.81
CA ALA A 37 -2.96 11.79 -0.34
C ALA A 37 -2.88 11.46 1.16
N ALA A 38 -3.61 12.18 2.00
CA ALA A 38 -3.62 11.96 3.45
C ALA A 38 -4.23 10.59 3.80
N GLN A 39 -5.30 10.18 3.10
CA GLN A 39 -5.91 8.86 3.26
C GLN A 39 -4.96 7.75 2.80
N ALA A 40 -4.25 7.93 1.69
CA ALA A 40 -3.23 6.99 1.22
C ALA A 40 -2.11 6.79 2.25
N GLN A 41 -1.55 7.89 2.77
CA GLN A 41 -0.51 7.83 3.79
C GLN A 41 -1.00 7.19 5.09
N ALA A 42 -2.22 7.51 5.53
CA ALA A 42 -2.81 6.88 6.71
C ALA A 42 -3.00 5.37 6.50
N ALA A 43 -3.42 4.94 5.31
CA ALA A 43 -3.54 3.52 4.96
C ALA A 43 -2.19 2.81 4.97
N VAL A 44 -1.13 3.42 4.44
CA VAL A 44 0.24 2.89 4.50
C VAL A 44 0.73 2.81 5.95
N ALA A 45 0.58 3.88 6.73
CA ALA A 45 1.01 3.93 8.12
C ALA A 45 0.34 2.83 8.96
N ARG A 46 -0.97 2.61 8.78
CA ARG A 46 -1.71 1.53 9.47
C ARG A 46 -1.21 0.14 9.10
N ARG A 47 -0.82 -0.07 7.83
CA ARG A 47 -0.26 -1.33 7.32
C ARG A 47 1.17 -1.56 7.83
N CYS A 48 1.98 -0.51 7.90
CA CYS A 48 3.34 -0.53 8.42
C CYS A 48 3.41 -0.74 9.93
N ALA A 49 2.40 -0.29 10.67
CA ALA A 49 2.33 -0.44 12.12
C ALA A 49 1.90 -1.85 12.57
N GLN A 50 1.32 -2.66 11.68
CA GLN A 50 0.78 -3.97 12.01
C GLN A 50 1.58 -5.09 11.35
N PRO A 51 1.72 -6.25 12.00
CA PRO A 51 2.37 -7.41 11.40
C PRO A 51 1.57 -7.90 10.19
N VAL A 52 2.29 -8.30 9.14
CA VAL A 52 1.66 -8.79 7.92
C VAL A 52 1.08 -10.17 8.18
N THR A 53 -0.25 -10.28 8.11
CA THR A 53 -0.97 -11.55 8.24
C THR A 53 -1.29 -12.14 6.86
N LYS A 54 -1.55 -13.45 6.81
CA LYS A 54 -1.98 -14.12 5.57
C LYS A 54 -3.28 -13.53 5.02
N GLU A 55 -4.18 -13.10 5.90
CA GLU A 55 -5.43 -12.43 5.52
C GLU A 55 -5.17 -11.08 4.85
N LEU A 56 -4.33 -10.23 5.47
CA LEU A 56 -3.95 -8.94 4.88
C LEU A 56 -3.28 -9.14 3.52
N ALA A 57 -2.35 -10.08 3.42
CA ALA A 57 -1.67 -10.39 2.18
C ALA A 57 -2.64 -10.89 1.09
N ALA A 58 -3.62 -11.73 1.44
CA ALA A 58 -4.61 -12.24 0.50
C ALA A 58 -5.56 -11.13 0.02
N PHE A 59 -5.94 -10.23 0.93
CA PHE A 59 -6.72 -9.05 0.60
C PHE A 59 -5.98 -8.15 -0.40
N LEU A 60 -4.71 -7.83 -0.15
CA LEU A 60 -3.89 -7.02 -1.06
C LEU A 60 -3.73 -7.69 -2.44
N TYR A 61 -3.52 -9.01 -2.47
CA TYR A 61 -3.42 -9.76 -3.71
C TYR A 61 -4.71 -9.72 -4.53
N SER A 62 -5.86 -9.90 -3.86
CA SER A 62 -7.16 -9.83 -4.52
C SER A 62 -7.44 -8.44 -5.09
N GLU A 63 -7.13 -7.38 -4.36
CA GLU A 63 -7.33 -6.00 -4.82
C GLU A 63 -6.45 -5.67 -6.03
N GLU A 64 -5.17 -6.07 -6.00
CA GLU A 64 -4.28 -5.86 -7.15
C GLU A 64 -4.70 -6.67 -8.36
N HIS A 65 -5.07 -7.94 -8.16
CA HIS A 65 -5.54 -8.79 -9.25
C HIS A 65 -6.82 -8.23 -9.89
N ARG A 66 -7.72 -7.66 -9.09
CA ARG A 66 -8.94 -7.00 -9.59
C ARG A 66 -8.64 -5.73 -10.38
N THR A 67 -7.63 -4.98 -9.94
CA THR A 67 -7.24 -3.71 -10.54
C THR A 67 -6.52 -3.89 -11.86
N LEU A 68 -5.54 -4.80 -11.88
CA LEU A 68 -4.74 -5.10 -13.06
C LEU A 68 -5.50 -5.99 -14.05
N GLY A 69 -6.44 -6.80 -13.55
CA GLY A 69 -7.14 -7.83 -14.34
C GLY A 69 -6.28 -9.07 -14.63
N TYR A 70 -5.06 -9.12 -14.09
CA TYR A 70 -4.12 -10.23 -14.19
C TYR A 70 -3.27 -10.35 -12.91
N GLY A 71 -2.52 -11.45 -12.79
CA GLY A 71 -1.60 -11.72 -11.68
C GLY A 71 -0.71 -10.52 -11.35
N PRO A 72 -0.67 -10.04 -10.09
CA PRO A 72 0.22 -8.94 -9.73
C PRO A 72 1.69 -9.32 -10.02
N PRO A 73 2.50 -8.40 -10.56
CA PRO A 73 3.90 -8.66 -10.86
C PRO A 73 4.70 -8.97 -9.58
N PRO A 74 5.85 -9.65 -9.69
CA PRO A 74 6.63 -10.08 -8.52
C PRO A 74 7.17 -8.92 -7.67
N ASP A 75 7.37 -7.74 -8.27
CA ASP A 75 7.80 -6.52 -7.58
C ASP A 75 6.64 -5.79 -6.87
N ASN A 76 5.41 -6.30 -6.98
CA ASN A 76 4.23 -5.67 -6.39
C ASN A 76 4.16 -5.95 -4.87
N ILE A 77 3.71 -4.94 -4.11
CA ILE A 77 3.57 -5.06 -2.65
C ILE A 77 2.67 -6.21 -2.21
N ALA A 78 1.69 -6.63 -3.03
CA ALA A 78 0.83 -7.76 -2.71
C ALA A 78 1.63 -9.07 -2.64
N VAL A 79 2.61 -9.25 -3.53
CA VAL A 79 3.50 -10.42 -3.56
C VAL A 79 4.50 -10.35 -2.40
N ILE A 80 5.04 -9.16 -2.14
CA ILE A 80 5.94 -8.92 -1.00
C ILE A 80 5.21 -9.20 0.32
N ALA A 81 3.94 -8.77 0.45
CA ALA A 81 3.11 -9.04 1.61
C ALA A 81 2.84 -10.54 1.79
N GLN A 82 2.62 -11.30 0.72
CA GLN A 82 2.47 -12.76 0.79
C GLN A 82 3.73 -13.42 1.35
N SER A 83 4.91 -13.03 0.86
CA SER A 83 6.18 -13.53 1.35
C SER A 83 6.39 -13.20 2.84
N LEU A 84 6.11 -11.95 3.24
CA LEU A 84 6.18 -11.53 4.64
C LEU A 84 5.18 -12.27 5.54
N ALA A 85 3.97 -12.53 5.05
CA ALA A 85 2.96 -13.28 5.78
C ALA A 85 3.37 -14.74 6.03
N ASP A 86 4.00 -15.39 5.04
CA ASP A 86 4.49 -16.75 5.19
C ASP A 86 5.70 -16.80 6.13
N GLN A 87 6.62 -15.84 5.99
CA GLN A 87 7.72 -15.63 6.91
C GLN A 87 7.26 -15.34 8.34
N ASN A 88 6.15 -14.65 8.52
CA ASN A 88 5.55 -14.39 9.83
C ASN A 88 4.91 -15.64 10.43
N ALA A 89 4.26 -16.47 9.59
CA ALA A 89 3.73 -17.76 10.02
C ALA A 89 4.85 -18.73 10.47
N MET A 90 6.05 -18.61 9.90
CA MET A 90 7.22 -19.41 10.27
C MET A 90 8.05 -18.81 11.43
N GLY A 91 8.09 -17.47 11.54
CA GLY A 91 9.09 -16.74 12.35
C GLY A 91 8.56 -15.99 13.57
N GLY A 92 7.31 -16.23 13.99
CA GLY A 92 6.75 -15.61 15.21
C GLY A 92 5.94 -14.33 15.00
N GLY A 93 5.63 -13.96 13.76
CA GLY A 93 4.56 -13.01 13.45
C GLY A 93 4.85 -11.52 13.64
N THR A 94 6.10 -11.07 13.65
CA THR A 94 6.45 -9.67 13.97
C THR A 94 6.87 -8.81 12.78
N ARG A 95 7.06 -9.37 11.58
CA ARG A 95 7.50 -8.61 10.40
C ARG A 95 6.37 -7.75 9.84
N THR A 96 6.70 -6.52 9.47
CA THR A 96 5.76 -5.53 8.94
C THR A 96 6.18 -5.10 7.53
N LEU A 97 5.28 -4.47 6.76
CA LEU A 97 5.61 -3.89 5.45
C LEU A 97 6.65 -2.76 5.56
N ALA A 98 6.81 -2.16 6.75
CA ALA A 98 7.83 -1.15 7.00
C ALA A 98 9.27 -1.71 6.87
N ASP A 99 9.47 -3.01 7.16
CA ASP A 99 10.77 -3.67 7.13
C ASP A 99 11.35 -3.75 5.70
N VAL A 100 10.47 -3.81 4.71
CA VAL A 100 10.82 -3.93 3.29
C VAL A 100 10.75 -2.59 2.54
N GLY A 101 10.46 -1.49 3.25
CA GLY A 101 10.50 -0.13 2.69
C GLY A 101 9.38 0.20 1.70
N VAL A 102 8.30 -0.59 1.66
CA VAL A 102 7.16 -0.39 0.74
C VAL A 102 6.06 0.50 1.32
#